data_AF-A0A251WLG3-F1
#
_entry.id   AF-A0A251WLG3-F1
#
_cell.length_a   1.000
_cell.length_b   1.000
_cell.length_c   1.000
_cell.angle_alpha   90.00
_cell.angle_beta   90.00
_cell.angle_gamma   90.00
#
_symmetry.space_group_name_H-M   'P 1'
#
loop_
_entity.id
_entity.type
_entity.pdbx_description
1 polymer ?
#
loop_
_entity_poly.entity_id
_entity_poly.type
_entity_poly.pdbx_seq_one_letter_code
_entity_poly.pdbx_strand_id
1 'polypeptide(L)'
;MSSLPLCLVVLLTAIVPQAALAQPVSLKQSQKARSPKVRLKLPKLPLGDPPGGRRRGGGGRDTCPEVGVPLTALVPVTPRSRNGKVIEDVWGLTASEKPNFWFYSPYPQGDRFKTYFVLRQKNKHGDTIARLPIQLPSRPGLLKVTLPEKMSALQIDRSYYWALSIDCREAGKGVPLTVEGMVHRVNLPDTVKQQVAAEVSPIGKAQQYAEQGIWFEALDLLSSYEQNDPNLKANWEALLRSVDLDPTQFGL
;
A
#
# COMPACT_ATOMS: atom_id res chain seq x y z
N MET A 1 77.82 -32.39 62.90
CA MET A 1 78.61 -32.30 61.66
C MET A 1 78.08 -33.35 60.70
N SER A 2 77.28 -32.95 59.71
CA SER A 2 77.08 -33.71 58.48
C SER A 2 76.35 -32.81 57.47
N SER A 3 77.07 -32.42 56.42
CA SER A 3 76.61 -31.63 55.28
C SER A 3 76.10 -32.58 54.19
N LEU A 4 74.87 -32.40 53.71
CA LEU A 4 74.38 -33.03 52.49
C LEU A 4 74.42 -32.04 51.31
N PRO A 5 74.79 -32.49 50.09
CA PRO A 5 74.92 -31.63 48.92
C PRO A 5 73.58 -31.41 48.21
N LEU A 6 73.40 -30.20 47.71
CA LEU A 6 72.25 -29.74 46.92
C LEU A 6 72.44 -30.23 45.46
N CYS A 7 71.56 -31.12 45.00
CA CYS A 7 71.57 -31.62 43.62
C CYS A 7 70.70 -30.70 42.75
N LEU A 8 71.33 -29.88 41.90
CA LEU A 8 70.66 -28.95 41.00
C LEU A 8 70.21 -29.70 39.74
N VAL A 9 68.91 -29.96 39.61
CA VAL A 9 68.32 -30.58 38.42
C VAL A 9 67.94 -29.48 37.43
N VAL A 10 68.67 -29.39 36.31
CA VAL A 10 68.37 -28.47 35.20
C VAL A 10 67.34 -29.13 34.29
N LEU A 11 66.10 -28.65 34.31
CA LEU A 11 65.02 -29.06 33.40
C LEU A 11 65.13 -28.28 32.08
N LEU A 12 65.58 -28.97 31.02
CA LEU A 12 65.49 -28.48 29.64
C LEU A 12 64.04 -28.62 29.15
N THR A 13 63.35 -27.50 28.97
CA THR A 13 62.04 -27.46 28.31
C THR A 13 62.22 -27.42 26.79
N ALA A 14 61.82 -28.50 26.10
CA ALA A 14 61.74 -28.53 24.65
C ALA A 14 60.51 -27.73 24.19
N ILE A 15 60.73 -26.59 23.53
CA ILE A 15 59.67 -25.78 22.91
C ILE A 15 59.31 -26.44 21.58
N VAL A 16 58.14 -27.09 21.52
CA VAL A 16 57.57 -27.61 20.27
C VAL A 16 56.85 -26.46 19.56
N PRO A 17 57.18 -26.13 18.30
CA PRO A 17 56.46 -25.10 17.57
C PRO A 17 55.07 -25.60 17.20
N GLN A 18 54.04 -24.96 17.76
CA GLN A 18 52.65 -25.17 17.34
C GLN A 18 52.45 -24.55 15.95
N ALA A 19 52.41 -25.39 14.92
CA ALA A 19 51.92 -25.00 13.61
C ALA A 19 50.40 -24.73 13.72
N ALA A 20 50.01 -23.45 13.66
CA ALA A 20 48.61 -23.06 13.62
C ALA A 20 48.00 -23.51 12.27
N LEU A 21 47.12 -24.51 12.32
CA LEU A 21 46.27 -24.89 11.19
C LEU A 21 45.32 -23.73 10.89
N ALA A 22 45.60 -22.99 9.82
CA ALA A 22 44.66 -22.01 9.28
C ALA A 22 43.41 -22.73 8.78
N GLN A 23 42.27 -22.50 9.44
CA GLN A 23 40.98 -22.96 8.95
C GLN A 23 40.64 -22.23 7.65
N PRO A 24 40.08 -22.92 6.63
CA PRO A 24 39.62 -22.25 5.43
C PRO A 24 38.46 -21.33 5.80
N VAL A 25 38.69 -20.02 5.70
CA VAL A 25 37.63 -19.02 5.77
C VAL A 25 36.69 -19.29 4.60
N SER A 26 35.55 -19.91 4.88
CA SER A 26 34.48 -20.06 3.91
C SER A 26 33.92 -18.66 3.61
N LEU A 27 34.34 -18.09 2.49
CA LEU A 27 33.68 -16.95 1.87
C LEU A 27 32.29 -17.43 1.41
N LYS A 28 31.32 -17.45 2.33
CA LYS A 28 29.90 -17.45 1.96
C LYS A 28 29.66 -16.13 1.24
N GLN A 29 29.73 -16.20 -0.08
CA GLN A 29 29.41 -15.12 -0.98
C GLN A 29 28.01 -14.62 -0.59
N SER A 30 27.96 -13.43 0.01
CA SER A 30 26.73 -12.74 0.36
C SER A 30 26.04 -12.35 -0.94
N GLN A 31 25.32 -13.30 -1.53
CA GLN A 31 24.33 -12.99 -2.53
C GLN A 31 23.23 -12.24 -1.78
N LYS A 32 23.23 -10.91 -1.94
CA LYS A 32 22.17 -10.04 -1.46
C LYS A 32 20.86 -10.54 -2.04
N ALA A 33 20.15 -11.39 -1.28
CA ALA A 33 18.89 -11.96 -1.70
C ALA A 33 17.97 -10.81 -2.06
N ARG A 34 17.60 -10.72 -3.33
CA ARG A 34 16.71 -9.66 -3.82
C ARG A 34 15.36 -9.92 -3.17
N SER A 35 14.97 -9.08 -2.20
CA SER A 35 13.68 -9.20 -1.53
C SER A 35 12.57 -9.31 -2.57
N PRO A 36 11.67 -10.30 -2.47
CA PRO A 36 10.59 -10.47 -3.43
C PRO A 36 9.73 -9.20 -3.48
N LYS A 37 9.24 -8.88 -4.68
CA LYS A 37 8.40 -7.71 -4.93
C LYS A 37 6.94 -8.10 -4.82
N VAL A 38 6.21 -7.45 -3.92
CA VAL A 38 4.77 -7.63 -3.77
C VAL A 38 4.06 -7.26 -5.07
N ARG A 39 3.15 -8.12 -5.53
CA ARG A 39 2.32 -7.91 -6.71
C ARG A 39 0.89 -8.32 -6.38
N LEU A 40 -0.07 -7.52 -6.82
CA LEU A 40 -1.48 -7.82 -6.61
C LEU A 40 -1.93 -8.96 -7.53
N LYS A 41 -2.58 -9.98 -6.97
CA LYS A 41 -3.42 -10.89 -7.75
C LYS A 41 -4.80 -10.25 -7.94
N LEU A 42 -5.09 -9.80 -9.16
CA LEU A 42 -6.38 -9.14 -9.42
C LEU A 42 -7.55 -10.10 -9.15
N PRO A 43 -8.55 -9.67 -8.35
CA PRO A 43 -9.76 -10.46 -8.12
C PRO A 43 -10.62 -10.50 -9.38
N LYS A 44 -11.45 -11.55 -9.51
CA LYS A 44 -12.48 -11.61 -10.55
C LYS A 44 -13.53 -10.54 -10.28
N LEU A 45 -14.10 -9.96 -11.35
CA LEU A 45 -15.21 -9.01 -11.22
C LEU A 45 -16.32 -9.59 -10.33
N PRO A 46 -16.91 -8.78 -9.44
CA PRO A 46 -18.01 -9.22 -8.60
C PRO A 46 -19.24 -9.53 -9.46
N LEU A 47 -20.06 -10.46 -9.00
CA LEU A 47 -21.32 -10.80 -9.67
C LEU A 47 -22.30 -9.62 -9.65
N GLY A 48 -23.11 -9.50 -10.70
CA GLY A 48 -24.13 -8.45 -10.84
C GLY A 48 -23.60 -7.21 -11.54
N ASP A 49 -24.12 -6.04 -11.15
CA ASP A 49 -23.77 -4.78 -11.80
C ASP A 49 -22.26 -4.52 -11.69
N PRO A 50 -21.58 -4.21 -12.80
CA PRO A 50 -20.15 -3.96 -12.78
C PRO A 50 -19.84 -2.71 -11.95
N PRO A 51 -18.65 -2.64 -11.32
CA PRO A 51 -18.28 -1.51 -10.46
C PRO A 51 -18.31 -0.14 -11.15
N GLY A 52 -17.91 -0.08 -12.42
CA GLY A 52 -17.70 1.18 -13.15
C GLY A 52 -16.64 2.06 -12.48
N GLY A 53 -16.82 3.37 -12.60
CA GLY A 53 -16.01 4.37 -11.90
C GLY A 53 -15.00 5.10 -12.77
N ARG A 54 -14.16 5.91 -12.12
CA ARG A 54 -13.17 6.77 -12.76
C ARG A 54 -11.92 6.92 -11.89
N ARG A 55 -10.82 6.33 -12.34
CA ARG A 55 -9.55 6.30 -11.59
C ARG A 55 -8.80 7.63 -11.65
N ARG A 56 -8.87 8.33 -12.78
CA ARG A 56 -8.22 9.64 -12.99
C ARG A 56 -9.26 10.71 -13.20
N GLY A 57 -9.14 11.81 -12.47
CA GLY A 57 -9.94 13.00 -12.63
C GLY A 57 -9.76 13.53 -14.05
N GLY A 58 -10.84 13.56 -14.81
CA GLY A 58 -10.84 14.17 -16.14
C GLY A 58 -10.79 15.69 -16.02
N GLY A 59 -10.22 16.36 -17.03
CA GLY A 59 -10.27 17.81 -17.15
C GLY A 59 -11.72 18.27 -17.15
N GLY A 60 -12.20 18.78 -16.01
CA GLY A 60 -13.48 19.47 -15.97
C GLY A 60 -13.36 20.69 -16.87
N ARG A 61 -14.34 20.93 -17.74
CA ARG A 61 -14.42 22.19 -18.47
C ARG A 61 -14.49 23.32 -17.43
N ASP A 62 -13.45 24.16 -17.44
CA ASP A 62 -13.44 25.57 -17.04
C ASP A 62 -13.21 25.98 -15.57
N THR A 63 -12.73 25.13 -14.64
CA THR A 63 -12.70 25.57 -13.22
C THR A 63 -11.52 25.16 -12.35
N CYS A 64 -10.92 23.98 -12.55
CA CYS A 64 -9.68 23.61 -11.86
C CYS A 64 -8.46 24.06 -12.69
N PRO A 65 -7.40 24.59 -12.05
CA PRO A 65 -6.15 24.87 -12.76
C PRO A 65 -5.61 23.63 -13.47
N GLU A 66 -4.99 23.82 -14.63
CA GLU A 66 -4.34 22.72 -15.34
C GLU A 66 -3.14 22.19 -14.53
N VAL A 67 -2.95 20.88 -14.55
CA VAL A 67 -1.93 20.17 -13.77
C VAL A 67 -1.30 19.07 -14.62
N GLY A 68 0.00 18.83 -14.47
CA GLY A 68 0.71 17.81 -15.24
C GLY A 68 0.29 16.38 -14.91
N VAL A 69 -0.13 16.13 -13.68
CA VAL A 69 -0.61 14.83 -13.20
C VAL A 69 -1.99 15.05 -12.59
N PRO A 70 -3.06 14.40 -13.07
CA PRO A 70 -4.41 14.64 -12.58
C PRO A 70 -4.63 13.99 -11.21
N LEU A 71 -5.71 14.40 -10.53
CA LEU A 71 -6.25 13.69 -9.37
C LEU A 71 -6.39 12.21 -9.70
N THR A 72 -5.75 11.34 -8.92
CA THR A 72 -5.68 9.91 -9.25
C THR A 72 -6.00 9.08 -8.02
N ALA A 73 -6.96 8.17 -8.13
CA ALA A 73 -7.18 7.13 -7.13
C ALA A 73 -6.12 6.04 -7.28
N LEU A 74 -5.45 5.69 -6.17
CA LEU A 74 -4.49 4.59 -6.14
C LEU A 74 -5.26 3.29 -5.89
N VAL A 75 -6.02 2.88 -6.90
CA VAL A 75 -6.87 1.69 -6.90
C VAL A 75 -6.67 0.95 -8.24
N PRO A 76 -6.66 -0.39 -8.24
CA PRO A 76 -6.57 -1.16 -9.48
C PRO A 76 -7.75 -0.89 -10.41
N VAL A 77 -7.51 -1.12 -11.70
CA VAL A 77 -8.55 -1.19 -12.72
C VAL A 77 -8.67 -2.62 -13.21
N THR A 78 -9.89 -3.06 -13.45
CA THR A 78 -10.15 -4.32 -14.15
C THR A 78 -10.78 -4.00 -15.51
N PRO A 79 -10.15 -4.41 -16.62
CA PRO A 79 -10.72 -4.18 -17.94
C PRO A 79 -11.92 -5.10 -18.17
N ARG A 80 -12.94 -4.56 -18.83
CA ARG A 80 -14.16 -5.25 -19.24
C ARG A 80 -14.51 -4.87 -20.68
N SER A 81 -14.97 -5.84 -21.46
CA SER A 81 -15.56 -5.55 -22.78
C SER A 81 -17.03 -5.20 -22.65
N ARG A 82 -17.45 -4.08 -23.24
CA ARG A 82 -18.85 -3.67 -23.38
C ARG A 82 -19.06 -3.11 -24.78
N ASN A 83 -19.94 -3.73 -25.55
CA ASN A 83 -20.27 -3.32 -26.92
C ASN A 83 -19.02 -3.14 -27.82
N GLY A 84 -18.06 -4.06 -27.72
CA GLY A 84 -16.81 -4.01 -28.49
C GLY A 84 -15.79 -2.96 -28.01
N LYS A 85 -16.05 -2.25 -26.92
CA LYS A 85 -15.12 -1.30 -26.29
C LYS A 85 -14.60 -1.86 -24.97
N VAL A 86 -13.30 -1.68 -24.73
CA VAL A 86 -12.71 -1.92 -23.42
C VAL A 86 -13.05 -0.74 -22.52
N ILE A 87 -13.66 -1.02 -21.38
CA ILE A 87 -13.92 -0.07 -20.31
C ILE A 87 -13.27 -0.57 -19.03
N GLU A 88 -12.93 0.36 -18.14
CA GLU A 88 -12.26 0.06 -16.88
C GLU A 88 -13.25 0.11 -15.73
N ASP A 89 -13.24 -0.91 -14.88
CA ASP A 89 -13.91 -0.91 -13.60
C ASP A 89 -12.89 -0.59 -12.50
N VAL A 90 -13.14 0.45 -11.69
CA VAL A 90 -12.25 0.97 -10.64
C VAL A 90 -12.70 0.44 -9.30
N TRP A 91 -12.02 -0.58 -8.79
CA TRP A 91 -12.49 -1.26 -7.57
C TRP A 91 -11.41 -2.10 -6.91
N GLY A 92 -11.67 -2.53 -5.67
CA GLY A 92 -10.81 -3.47 -4.96
C GLY A 92 -11.51 -4.17 -3.79
N LEU A 93 -10.86 -5.20 -3.26
CA LEU A 93 -11.30 -5.92 -2.06
C LEU A 93 -10.63 -5.36 -0.81
N THR A 94 -11.38 -5.34 0.29
CA THR A 94 -10.91 -5.01 1.65
C THR A 94 -11.30 -6.13 2.61
N ALA A 95 -10.48 -6.39 3.62
CA ALA A 95 -10.84 -7.25 4.76
C ALA A 95 -11.27 -6.42 5.99
N SER A 96 -10.80 -5.18 6.06
CA SER A 96 -11.02 -4.22 7.14
C SER A 96 -12.48 -3.76 7.22
N GLU A 97 -12.91 -3.51 8.44
CA GLU A 97 -14.17 -2.83 8.76
C GLU A 97 -14.19 -1.39 8.24
N LYS A 98 -13.01 -0.77 8.16
CA LYS A 98 -12.79 0.64 7.84
C LYS A 98 -11.49 0.78 7.04
N PRO A 99 -11.49 0.49 5.73
CA PRO A 99 -10.29 0.63 4.91
C PRO A 99 -9.83 2.08 4.81
N ASN A 100 -8.53 2.24 4.55
CA ASN A 100 -7.94 3.50 4.13
C ASN A 100 -7.97 3.60 2.60
N PHE A 101 -8.27 4.78 2.09
CA PHE A 101 -8.28 5.07 0.66
C PHE A 101 -7.11 5.97 0.32
N TRP A 102 -6.42 5.66 -0.77
CA TRP A 102 -5.21 6.37 -1.17
C TRP A 102 -5.41 7.06 -2.52
N PHE A 103 -4.95 8.30 -2.60
CA PHE A 103 -5.06 9.15 -3.77
C PHE A 103 -3.77 9.93 -3.99
N TYR A 104 -3.55 10.40 -5.21
CA TYR A 104 -2.65 11.50 -5.50
C TYR A 104 -3.48 12.77 -5.72
N SER A 105 -3.22 13.81 -4.92
CA SER A 105 -3.81 15.14 -5.10
C SER A 105 -2.83 16.04 -5.87
N PRO A 106 -3.27 16.67 -6.97
CA PRO A 106 -2.42 17.59 -7.72
C PRO A 106 -2.48 19.02 -7.18
N TYR A 107 -3.34 19.29 -6.20
CA TYR A 107 -3.49 20.60 -5.58
C TYR A 107 -3.04 20.55 -4.12
N PRO A 108 -2.39 21.62 -3.63
CA PRO A 108 -2.11 21.80 -2.21
C PRO A 108 -3.38 22.20 -1.46
N GLN A 109 -3.32 22.15 -0.13
CA GLN A 109 -4.34 22.73 0.75
C GLN A 109 -4.56 24.22 0.49
N GLY A 110 -5.80 24.66 0.66
CA GLY A 110 -6.21 26.06 0.60
C GLY A 110 -7.73 26.18 0.45
N ASP A 111 -8.25 27.37 0.75
CA ASP A 111 -9.70 27.64 0.79
C ASP A 111 -10.39 27.47 -0.57
N ARG A 112 -9.61 27.55 -1.65
CA ARG A 112 -10.08 27.36 -3.03
C ARG A 112 -10.47 25.91 -3.36
N PHE A 113 -9.90 24.91 -2.67
CA PHE A 113 -10.02 23.49 -3.04
C PHE A 113 -10.82 22.70 -2.02
N LYS A 114 -12.12 23.02 -1.90
CA LYS A 114 -13.02 22.29 -1.00
C LYS A 114 -13.11 20.84 -1.46
N THR A 115 -12.62 19.93 -0.63
CA THR A 115 -12.53 18.52 -0.96
C THR A 115 -13.43 17.70 -0.06
N TYR A 116 -14.17 16.76 -0.65
CA TYR A 116 -15.03 15.85 0.09
C TYR A 116 -14.85 14.41 -0.38
N PHE A 117 -14.80 13.50 0.58
CA PHE A 117 -14.92 12.08 0.35
C PHE A 117 -16.33 11.62 0.71
N VAL A 118 -16.93 10.81 -0.15
CA VAL A 118 -18.27 10.25 0.06
C VAL A 118 -18.18 8.74 -0.05
N LEU A 119 -18.84 8.04 0.88
CA LEU A 119 -19.02 6.60 0.86
C LEU A 119 -20.52 6.28 0.92
N ARG A 120 -21.00 5.46 -0.01
CA ARG A 120 -22.42 5.08 -0.14
C ARG A 120 -22.56 3.58 -0.28
N GLN A 121 -23.68 3.04 0.17
CA GLN A 121 -23.99 1.63 -0.07
C GLN A 121 -24.33 1.38 -1.54
N LYS A 122 -23.87 0.26 -2.11
CA LYS A 122 -24.30 -0.20 -3.44
C LYS A 122 -25.70 -0.85 -3.34
N ASN A 123 -26.74 -0.04 -3.29
CA ASN A 123 -28.14 -0.50 -3.39
C ASN A 123 -28.99 0.52 -4.18
N LYS A 124 -30.24 0.17 -4.52
CA LYS A 124 -31.13 0.99 -5.36
C LYS A 124 -31.45 2.38 -4.78
N HIS A 125 -31.26 2.59 -3.48
CA HIS A 125 -31.51 3.85 -2.77
C HIS A 125 -30.25 4.39 -2.08
N GLY A 126 -29.05 3.97 -2.54
CA GLY A 126 -27.77 4.02 -1.83
C GLY A 126 -27.59 5.14 -0.80
N ASP A 127 -27.85 4.81 0.46
CA ASP A 127 -27.67 5.74 1.58
C ASP A 127 -26.22 6.19 1.70
N THR A 128 -26.03 7.47 2.03
CA THR A 128 -24.72 8.01 2.33
C THR A 128 -24.29 7.57 3.72
N ILE A 129 -23.25 6.75 3.79
CA ILE A 129 -22.68 6.23 5.02
C ILE A 129 -21.65 7.22 5.57
N ALA A 130 -20.83 7.80 4.68
CA ALA A 130 -19.87 8.84 5.02
C ALA A 130 -19.99 10.02 4.06
N ARG A 131 -19.90 11.22 4.61
CA ARG A 131 -19.49 12.41 3.85
C ARG A 131 -18.48 13.16 4.70
N LEU A 132 -17.22 13.16 4.27
CA LEU A 132 -16.09 13.67 5.04
C LEU A 132 -15.52 14.89 4.32
N PRO A 133 -15.36 16.05 4.99
CA PRO A 133 -14.47 17.07 4.49
C PRO A 133 -13.03 16.55 4.55
N ILE A 134 -12.27 16.75 3.49
CA ILE A 134 -10.89 16.27 3.38
C ILE A 134 -9.95 17.46 3.27
N GLN A 135 -8.95 17.49 4.14
CA GLN A 135 -7.84 18.43 4.02
C GLN A 135 -6.83 17.87 3.02
N LEU A 136 -6.47 18.66 2.00
CA LEU A 136 -5.43 18.29 1.05
C LEU A 136 -4.03 18.41 1.69
N PRO A 137 -3.00 17.73 1.15
CA PRO A 137 -1.62 17.91 1.60
C PRO A 137 -1.10 19.33 1.37
N SER A 138 -0.03 19.73 2.07
CA SER A 138 0.61 21.06 1.93
C SER A 138 1.17 21.35 0.54
N ARG A 139 1.47 20.29 -0.22
CA ARG A 139 1.97 20.30 -1.59
C ARG A 139 1.30 19.17 -2.39
N PRO A 140 1.28 19.23 -3.73
CA PRO A 140 0.83 18.10 -4.54
C PRO A 140 1.53 16.81 -4.12
N GLY A 141 0.77 15.72 -3.98
CA GLY A 141 1.29 14.49 -3.41
C GLY A 141 0.22 13.52 -2.92
N LEU A 142 0.68 12.50 -2.18
CA LEU A 142 -0.19 11.46 -1.65
C LEU A 142 -1.16 11.99 -0.60
N LEU A 143 -2.39 11.48 -0.67
CA LEU A 143 -3.49 11.77 0.23
C LEU A 143 -4.07 10.43 0.71
N LYS A 144 -4.03 10.24 2.04
CA LYS A 144 -4.71 9.13 2.73
C LYS A 144 -6.03 9.64 3.29
N VAL A 145 -7.11 8.94 2.97
CA VAL A 145 -8.43 9.16 3.58
C VAL A 145 -8.74 7.99 4.51
N THR A 146 -8.89 8.29 5.80
CA THR A 146 -9.26 7.32 6.84
C THR A 146 -10.71 7.53 7.23
N LEU A 147 -11.46 6.43 7.31
CA LEU A 147 -12.86 6.48 7.75
C LEU A 147 -12.94 6.75 9.27
N PRO A 148 -13.90 7.56 9.75
CA PRO A 148 -14.01 7.88 11.17
C PRO A 148 -14.19 6.66 12.07
N GLU A 149 -13.58 6.66 13.26
CA GLU A 149 -13.74 5.56 14.22
C GLU A 149 -15.19 5.39 14.69
N LYS A 150 -15.96 6.48 14.79
CA LYS A 150 -17.37 6.45 15.23
C LYS A 150 -18.34 5.97 14.15
N MET A 151 -17.89 5.82 12.90
CA MET A 151 -18.72 5.30 11.82
C MET A 151 -18.98 3.79 12.01
N SER A 152 -20.16 3.33 11.63
CA SER A 152 -20.48 1.90 11.57
C SER A 152 -19.52 1.16 10.63
N ALA A 153 -19.10 -0.05 11.03
CA ALA A 153 -18.27 -0.89 10.19
C ALA A 153 -18.95 -1.21 8.86
N LEU A 154 -18.16 -1.28 7.78
CA LEU A 154 -18.61 -1.86 6.52
C LEU A 154 -18.99 -3.31 6.76
N GLN A 155 -20.06 -3.80 6.16
CA GLN A 155 -20.53 -5.18 6.36
C GLN A 155 -19.74 -6.14 5.48
N ILE A 156 -19.46 -7.34 5.99
CA ILE A 156 -18.90 -8.44 5.21
C ILE A 156 -19.82 -8.78 4.03
N ASP A 157 -19.21 -9.12 2.90
CA ASP A 157 -19.83 -9.47 1.63
C ASP A 157 -20.72 -8.36 1.07
N ARG A 158 -20.38 -7.10 1.36
CA ARG A 158 -21.06 -5.91 0.83
C ARG A 158 -20.13 -4.98 0.08
N SER A 159 -20.71 -4.37 -0.95
CA SER A 159 -20.06 -3.37 -1.80
C SER A 159 -20.51 -1.96 -1.47
N TYR A 160 -19.56 -1.03 -1.57
CA TYR A 160 -19.75 0.38 -1.29
C TYR A 160 -19.12 1.20 -2.40
N TYR A 161 -19.83 2.23 -2.85
CA TYR A 161 -19.29 3.23 -3.77
C TYR A 161 -18.59 4.31 -2.99
N TRP A 162 -17.39 4.67 -3.42
CA TRP A 162 -16.66 5.81 -2.90
C TRP A 162 -16.42 6.83 -4.01
N ALA A 163 -16.36 8.10 -3.61
CA ALA A 163 -15.96 9.19 -4.49
C ALA A 163 -15.15 10.23 -3.70
N LEU A 164 -14.06 10.72 -4.29
CA LEU A 164 -13.32 11.88 -3.82
C LEU A 164 -13.52 13.01 -4.83
N SER A 165 -14.04 14.15 -4.36
CA SER A 165 -14.34 15.30 -5.20
C SER A 165 -13.63 16.54 -4.70
N ILE A 166 -13.01 17.29 -5.61
CA ILE A 166 -12.41 18.61 -5.37
C ILE A 166 -13.26 19.64 -6.11
N ASP A 167 -13.84 20.58 -5.37
CA ASP A 167 -14.45 21.79 -5.95
C ASP A 167 -13.39 22.89 -6.01
N CYS A 168 -13.10 23.37 -7.22
CA CYS A 168 -12.03 24.33 -7.49
C CYS A 168 -12.51 25.79 -7.58
N ARG A 169 -13.80 26.05 -7.30
CA ARG A 169 -14.42 27.37 -7.40
C ARG A 169 -14.83 27.93 -6.05
N GLU A 170 -14.90 29.25 -5.99
CA GLU A 170 -15.36 29.98 -4.81
C GLU A 170 -16.90 29.97 -4.65
N ALA A 171 -17.68 29.64 -5.68
CA ALA A 171 -19.15 29.80 -5.69
C ALA A 171 -19.99 28.58 -6.17
N GLY A 172 -19.42 27.36 -6.21
CA GLY A 172 -20.18 26.10 -6.38
C GLY A 172 -20.91 25.85 -7.71
N LYS A 173 -20.74 26.71 -8.73
CA LYS A 173 -21.41 26.54 -10.04
C LYS A 173 -20.62 25.67 -11.02
N GLY A 174 -21.02 24.41 -11.17
CA GLY A 174 -20.59 23.43 -12.18
C GLY A 174 -20.06 22.10 -11.60
N VAL A 175 -19.45 21.23 -12.42
CA VAL A 175 -19.14 19.85 -12.01
C VAL A 175 -17.79 19.76 -11.27
N PRO A 176 -17.72 19.18 -10.05
CA PRO A 176 -16.45 18.96 -9.33
C PRO A 176 -15.50 18.02 -10.08
N LEU A 177 -14.20 18.17 -9.84
CA LEU A 177 -13.21 17.17 -10.25
C LEU A 177 -13.34 15.95 -9.34
N THR A 178 -13.66 14.78 -9.88
CA THR A 178 -14.00 13.59 -9.07
C THR A 178 -13.21 12.37 -9.50
N VAL A 179 -12.78 11.54 -8.56
CA VAL A 179 -12.42 10.14 -8.81
C VAL A 179 -13.35 9.26 -8.00
N GLU A 180 -13.71 8.12 -8.54
CA GLU A 180 -14.73 7.26 -7.95
C GLU A 180 -14.51 5.80 -8.31
N GLY A 181 -15.05 4.94 -7.47
CA GLY A 181 -14.95 3.50 -7.64
C GLY A 181 -15.72 2.76 -6.57
N MET A 182 -15.42 1.47 -6.44
CA MET A 182 -16.08 0.59 -5.50
C MET A 182 -15.07 -0.08 -4.55
N VAL A 183 -15.50 -0.36 -3.33
CA VAL A 183 -14.81 -1.26 -2.41
C VAL A 183 -15.79 -2.38 -2.02
N HIS A 184 -15.30 -3.61 -1.98
CA HIS A 184 -16.07 -4.76 -1.52
C HIS A 184 -15.39 -5.37 -0.30
N ARG A 185 -16.11 -5.41 0.83
CA ARG A 185 -15.57 -6.03 2.05
C ARG A 185 -15.80 -7.54 1.98
N VAL A 186 -14.74 -8.31 2.17
CA VAL A 186 -14.78 -9.78 2.20
C VAL A 186 -14.38 -10.30 3.57
N ASN A 187 -14.85 -11.49 3.91
CA ASN A 187 -14.28 -12.25 5.02
C ASN A 187 -13.07 -13.03 4.52
N LEU A 188 -11.91 -12.85 5.16
CA LEU A 188 -10.76 -13.67 4.86
C LEU A 188 -10.95 -15.11 5.37
N PRO A 189 -10.44 -16.13 4.65
CA PRO A 189 -10.33 -17.47 5.21
C PRO A 189 -9.52 -17.45 6.51
N ASP A 190 -9.90 -18.26 7.49
CA ASP A 190 -9.25 -18.24 8.81
C ASP A 190 -7.77 -18.62 8.74
N THR A 191 -7.41 -19.49 7.79
CA THR A 191 -6.00 -19.81 7.48
C THR A 191 -5.20 -18.57 7.08
N VAL A 192 -5.76 -17.71 6.23
CA VAL A 192 -5.12 -16.45 5.81
C VAL A 192 -5.05 -15.47 6.97
N LYS A 193 -6.11 -15.35 7.78
CA LYS A 193 -6.09 -14.48 8.97
C LYS A 193 -4.96 -14.88 9.92
N GLN A 194 -4.79 -16.17 10.17
CA GLN A 194 -3.72 -16.71 11.00
C GLN A 194 -2.34 -16.42 10.40
N GLN A 195 -2.16 -16.61 9.09
CA GLN A 195 -0.91 -16.29 8.39
C GLN A 195 -0.55 -14.80 8.50
N VAL A 196 -1.52 -13.92 8.27
CA VAL A 196 -1.32 -12.46 8.40
C VAL A 196 -1.00 -12.07 9.85
N ALA A 197 -1.65 -12.69 10.83
CA ALA A 197 -1.42 -12.41 12.24
C ALA A 197 -0.05 -12.90 12.73
N ALA A 198 0.44 -14.03 12.20
CA ALA A 198 1.74 -14.61 12.53
C ALA A 198 2.92 -13.89 11.86
N GLU A 199 2.68 -13.21 10.74
CA GLU A 199 3.71 -12.45 10.04
C GLU A 199 4.08 -11.18 10.83
N VAL A 200 5.37 -10.86 10.88
CA VAL A 200 5.88 -9.65 11.57
C VAL A 200 6.26 -8.58 10.56
N SER A 201 6.74 -8.98 9.38
CA SER A 201 7.16 -8.08 8.32
C SER A 201 5.96 -7.40 7.66
N PRO A 202 5.94 -6.06 7.52
CA PRO A 202 4.90 -5.37 6.76
C PRO A 202 4.86 -5.83 5.28
N ILE A 203 6.03 -6.13 4.70
CA ILE A 203 6.13 -6.67 3.33
C ILE A 203 5.50 -8.05 3.25
N GLY A 204 5.77 -8.92 4.22
CA GLY A 204 5.17 -10.26 4.28
C GLY A 204 3.65 -10.17 4.41
N LYS A 205 3.13 -9.31 5.30
CA LYS A 205 1.68 -9.11 5.47
C LYS A 205 1.06 -8.58 4.18
N ALA A 206 1.68 -7.59 3.56
CA ALA A 206 1.21 -7.03 2.30
C ALA A 206 1.17 -8.10 1.19
N GLN A 207 2.17 -8.99 1.14
CA GLN A 207 2.16 -10.12 0.22
C GLN A 207 0.98 -11.06 0.45
N GLN A 208 0.72 -11.45 1.70
CA GLN A 208 -0.42 -12.31 2.04
C GLN A 208 -1.76 -11.70 1.60
N TYR A 209 -1.96 -10.40 1.85
CA TYR A 209 -3.14 -9.68 1.38
C TYR A 209 -3.21 -9.61 -0.16
N ALA A 210 -2.10 -9.28 -0.81
CA ALA A 210 -2.03 -9.13 -2.26
C ALA A 210 -2.30 -10.45 -3.01
N GLU A 211 -1.88 -11.59 -2.45
CA GLU A 211 -2.16 -12.94 -2.99
C GLU A 211 -3.66 -13.30 -2.93
N GLN A 212 -4.40 -12.72 -1.99
CA GLN A 212 -5.86 -12.82 -1.88
C GLN A 212 -6.61 -11.72 -2.65
N GLY A 213 -5.89 -10.84 -3.36
CA GLY A 213 -6.48 -9.70 -4.07
C GLY A 213 -6.99 -8.57 -3.18
N ILE A 214 -6.57 -8.55 -1.91
CA ILE A 214 -6.93 -7.53 -0.92
C ILE A 214 -6.03 -6.31 -1.11
N TRP A 215 -6.52 -5.32 -1.85
CA TRP A 215 -5.74 -4.17 -2.29
C TRP A 215 -5.49 -3.15 -1.18
N PHE A 216 -6.55 -2.76 -0.46
CA PHE A 216 -6.50 -1.59 0.42
C PHE A 216 -5.50 -1.79 1.57
N GLU A 217 -5.46 -2.99 2.14
CA GLU A 217 -4.52 -3.38 3.19
C GLU A 217 -3.10 -3.57 2.68
N ALA A 218 -2.93 -4.25 1.52
CA ALA A 218 -1.60 -4.46 0.93
C ALA A 218 -0.94 -3.14 0.58
N LEU A 219 -1.72 -2.20 0.03
CA LEU A 219 -1.28 -0.84 -0.18
C LEU A 219 -0.93 -0.22 1.18
N ASP A 220 -1.90 -0.04 2.09
CA ASP A 220 -1.70 0.69 3.34
C ASP A 220 -0.49 0.21 4.18
N LEU A 221 -0.21 -1.09 4.22
CA LEU A 221 0.97 -1.65 4.89
C LEU A 221 2.31 -1.20 4.29
N LEU A 222 2.37 -1.04 2.97
CA LEU A 222 3.56 -0.59 2.25
C LEU A 222 3.63 0.94 2.15
N SER A 223 2.56 1.65 2.54
CA SER A 223 2.41 3.11 2.40
C SER A 223 3.27 3.93 3.34
N SER A 224 3.80 3.30 4.39
CA SER A 224 4.24 3.97 5.61
C SER A 224 5.16 5.14 5.25
N TYR A 225 4.61 6.33 5.49
CA TYR A 225 5.17 7.65 5.18
C TYR A 225 6.57 7.89 5.78
N GLU A 226 7.07 6.97 6.61
CA GLU A 226 8.47 6.81 6.95
C GLU A 226 9.23 6.11 5.81
N GLN A 227 9.42 6.80 4.69
CA GLN A 227 10.23 6.34 3.55
C GLN A 227 11.74 6.18 3.86
N ASN A 228 12.09 5.91 5.12
CA ASN A 228 13.45 5.58 5.55
C ASN A 228 13.77 4.09 5.36
N ASP A 229 12.78 3.25 5.00
CA ASP A 229 13.03 1.86 4.58
C ASP A 229 12.96 1.73 3.03
N PRO A 230 14.12 1.59 2.35
CA PRO A 230 14.17 1.38 0.91
C PRO A 230 13.42 0.14 0.43
N ASN A 231 13.28 -0.90 1.27
CA ASN A 231 12.57 -2.12 0.90
C ASN A 231 11.06 -1.91 0.86
N LEU A 232 10.50 -1.17 1.83
CA LEU A 232 9.08 -0.81 1.83
C LEU A 232 8.75 0.09 0.64
N LYS A 233 9.54 1.15 0.43
CA LYS A 233 9.38 2.04 -0.74
C LYS A 233 9.40 1.26 -2.05
N ALA A 234 10.42 0.42 -2.24
CA ALA A 234 10.56 -0.31 -3.48
C ALA A 234 9.51 -1.44 -3.64
N ASN A 235 8.80 -1.85 -2.58
CA ASN A 235 7.65 -2.76 -2.66
C ASN A 235 6.35 -2.01 -2.94
N TRP A 236 6.15 -0.86 -2.31
CA TRP A 236 5.05 0.05 -2.61
C TRP A 236 5.02 0.42 -4.09
N GLU A 237 6.16 0.85 -4.64
CA GLU A 237 6.29 1.16 -6.06
C GLU A 237 6.01 -0.06 -6.95
N ALA A 238 6.46 -1.25 -6.55
CA ALA A 238 6.23 -2.47 -7.31
C ALA A 238 4.74 -2.87 -7.30
N LEU A 239 4.08 -2.70 -6.16
CA LEU A 239 2.65 -2.93 -6.02
C LEU A 239 1.83 -1.96 -6.89
N LEU A 240 2.16 -0.67 -6.89
CA LEU A 240 1.53 0.32 -7.79
C LEU A 240 1.75 -0.05 -9.27
N ARG A 241 2.97 -0.39 -9.67
CA ARG A 241 3.28 -0.81 -11.05
C ARG A 241 2.53 -2.08 -11.45
N SER A 242 2.21 -2.97 -10.50
CA SER A 242 1.44 -4.19 -10.78
C SER A 242 -0.02 -3.93 -11.21
N VAL A 243 -0.50 -2.69 -11.04
CA VAL A 243 -1.86 -2.25 -11.41
C VAL A 243 -1.84 -1.04 -12.36
N ASP A 244 -0.74 -0.90 -13.11
CA ASP A 244 -0.51 0.16 -14.11
C ASP A 244 -0.56 1.58 -13.53
N LEU A 245 -0.13 1.74 -12.27
CA LEU A 245 0.14 3.03 -11.66
C LEU A 245 1.65 3.26 -11.60
N ASP A 246 2.12 4.24 -12.35
CA ASP A 246 3.54 4.61 -12.36
C ASP A 246 3.84 5.58 -11.20
N PRO A 247 4.59 5.15 -10.16
CA PRO A 247 4.89 5.99 -9.01
C PRO A 247 5.73 7.23 -9.35
N THR A 248 6.50 7.19 -10.46
CA THR A 248 7.34 8.33 -10.87
C THR A 248 6.51 9.57 -11.21
N GLN A 249 5.27 9.37 -11.66
CA GLN A 249 4.31 10.44 -11.93
C GLN A 249 3.90 11.16 -10.64
N PHE A 250 3.98 10.52 -9.49
CA PHE A 250 3.57 11.11 -8.21
C PHE A 250 4.73 11.74 -7.43
N GLY A 251 5.93 11.79 -8.03
CA GLY A 251 7.14 12.25 -7.34
C GLY A 251 7.55 11.34 -6.18
N LEU A 252 7.24 10.04 -6.30
CA LEU A 252 7.58 8.99 -5.34
C LEU A 252 8.82 8.22 -5.78
#